data_AF-A0A956Q639-F1
#
_entry.id   AF-A0A956Q639-F1
#
_cell.length_a   1.000
_cell.length_b   1.000
_cell.length_c   1.000
_cell.angle_alpha   90.00
_cell.angle_beta   90.00
_cell.angle_gamma   90.00
#
_symmetry.space_group_name_H-M   'P 1'
#
loop_
_entity.id
_entity.type
_entity.pdbx_description
1 polymer ?
#
loop_
_entity_poly.entity_id
_entity_poly.type
_entity_poly.pdbx_seq_one_letter_code
_entity_poly.pdbx_strand_id
1 'polypeptide(L)'
;IFPTRQDLQQKKLVLYRGEGCPKCNQSGMLGRTGLYEIMVFDRKIKQMINDRRLSQEIEDAAVAAGMKTLHMAGMEKLLKGVICLEELIRILGVNLGRTV
;
A
#
# COMPACT_ATOMS: atom_id res chain seq x y z
N ILE A 1 -1.06 1.32 11.51
CA ILE A 1 -1.41 2.77 11.56
C ILE A 1 -2.12 3.10 10.26
N PHE A 2 -3.40 2.76 10.17
CA PHE A 2 -4.25 3.16 9.04
C PHE A 2 -5.17 4.25 9.60
N PRO A 3 -5.28 5.44 8.95
CA PRO A 3 -6.24 6.44 9.39
C PRO A 3 -7.63 5.84 9.28
N THR A 4 -8.32 5.73 10.40
CA THR A 4 -9.70 5.28 10.47
C THR A 4 -10.59 6.27 9.73
N ARG A 5 -11.82 5.86 9.40
CA ARG A 5 -12.80 6.73 8.75
C ARG A 5 -13.04 8.04 9.54
N GLN A 6 -12.84 8.01 10.86
CA GLN A 6 -12.92 9.17 11.75
C GLN A 6 -11.68 10.08 11.62
N ASP A 7 -10.47 9.52 11.48
CA ASP A 7 -9.23 10.28 11.26
C ASP A 7 -9.25 11.06 9.94
N LEU A 8 -9.91 10.51 8.91
CA LEU A 8 -10.06 11.15 7.60
C LEU A 8 -11.08 12.30 7.61
N GLN A 9 -12.05 12.30 8.53
CA GLN A 9 -13.07 13.35 8.63
C GLN A 9 -12.56 14.61 9.33
N GLN A 10 -11.49 14.51 10.13
CA GLN A 10 -10.96 15.63 10.92
C GLN A 10 -9.67 16.25 10.35
N LYS A 11 -9.02 15.60 9.38
CA LYS A 11 -7.73 16.06 8.82
C LYS A 11 -7.81 16.27 7.32
N LYS A 12 -7.53 17.49 6.85
CA LYS A 12 -7.40 17.80 5.43
C LYS A 12 -6.26 16.97 4.82
N LEU A 13 -6.61 16.00 3.98
CA LEU A 13 -5.64 15.22 3.21
C LEU A 13 -5.14 16.06 2.04
N VAL A 14 -3.82 16.15 1.91
CA VAL A 14 -3.16 16.78 0.76
C VAL A 14 -2.53 15.66 -0.05
N LEU A 15 -3.00 15.50 -1.30
CA LEU A 15 -2.47 14.55 -2.26
C LEU A 15 -1.84 15.31 -3.42
N TYR A 16 -0.83 14.70 -4.04
CA TYR A 16 -0.08 15.30 -5.13
C TYR A 16 -0.32 14.55 -6.43
N ARG A 17 -0.39 15.31 -7.52
CA ARG A 17 -0.48 14.83 -8.90
C ARG A 17 0.39 15.72 -9.75
N GLY A 18 1.28 15.16 -10.57
CA GLY A 18 2.08 15.95 -11.48
C GLY A 18 1.26 16.39 -12.69
N GLU A 19 1.32 17.67 -13.04
CA GLU A 19 0.58 18.24 -14.18
C GLU A 19 1.16 17.85 -15.54
N GLY A 20 2.42 17.42 -15.58
CA GLY A 20 3.15 17.12 -16.81
C GLY A 20 3.97 18.31 -17.32
N CYS A 21 5.21 18.06 -17.71
CA CYS A 21 6.12 19.07 -18.25
C CYS A 21 7.15 18.42 -19.20
N PRO A 22 7.94 19.21 -19.94
CA PRO A 22 8.95 18.67 -20.85
C PRO A 22 9.96 17.72 -20.17
N LYS A 23 10.29 17.96 -18.89
CA LYS A 23 11.24 17.11 -18.15
C LYS A 23 10.73 15.70 -17.86
N CYS A 24 9.41 15.52 -17.77
CA CYS A 24 8.78 14.21 -17.56
C CYS A 24 8.07 13.69 -18.82
N ASN A 25 8.36 14.27 -20.00
CA ASN A 25 7.67 13.96 -21.26
C ASN A 25 6.14 14.03 -21.13
N GLN A 26 5.65 15.06 -20.45
CA GLN A 26 4.21 15.29 -20.18
C GLN A 26 3.52 14.18 -19.36
N SER A 27 4.25 13.21 -18.78
CA SER A 27 3.63 12.11 -18.02
C SER A 27 3.15 12.50 -16.62
N GLY A 28 3.65 13.61 -16.07
CA GLY A 28 3.43 13.99 -14.68
C GLY A 28 4.24 13.17 -13.67
N MET A 29 5.12 12.26 -14.13
CA MET A 29 5.92 11.38 -13.27
C MET A 29 7.36 11.29 -13.74
N LEU A 30 8.33 11.24 -12.81
CA LEU A 30 9.73 11.09 -13.16
C LEU A 30 10.41 10.11 -12.20
N GLY A 31 11.12 9.14 -12.77
CA GLY A 31 11.76 8.07 -12.00
C GLY A 31 10.80 6.97 -11.58
N ARG A 32 11.25 6.10 -10.68
CA ARG A 32 10.51 4.94 -10.16
C ARG A 32 10.84 4.75 -8.68
N THR A 33 9.89 4.25 -7.92
CA THR A 33 10.10 3.91 -6.51
C THR A 33 9.53 2.53 -6.22
N GLY A 34 10.28 1.69 -5.48
CA GLY A 34 9.83 0.34 -5.14
C GLY A 34 8.84 0.34 -3.98
N LEU A 35 7.78 -0.45 -4.05
CA LEU A 35 6.96 -0.81 -2.90
C LEU A 35 7.32 -2.24 -2.50
N TYR A 36 7.41 -2.48 -1.20
CA TYR A 36 7.90 -3.75 -0.66
C TYR A 36 6.90 -4.29 0.36
N GLU A 37 6.64 -5.58 0.24
CA GLU A 37 5.92 -6.39 1.22
C GLU A 37 6.87 -7.53 1.60
N ILE A 38 7.45 -7.44 2.80
CA ILE A 38 8.50 -8.35 3.24
C ILE A 38 8.03 -9.07 4.49
N MET A 39 7.70 -10.35 4.32
CA MET A 39 7.36 -11.24 5.41
C MET A 39 8.63 -11.83 6.04
N VAL A 40 8.84 -11.61 7.33
CA VAL A 40 9.90 -12.28 8.07
C VAL A 40 9.46 -13.71 8.38
N PHE A 41 10.27 -14.69 7.98
CA PHE A 41 9.99 -16.10 8.22
C PHE A 41 10.43 -16.50 9.64
N ASP A 42 9.57 -16.29 10.62
CA ASP A 42 9.83 -16.61 12.01
C ASP A 42 9.33 -18.02 12.43
N ARG A 43 9.52 -18.37 13.71
CA ARG A 43 9.06 -19.67 14.25
C ARG A 43 7.54 -19.82 14.21
N LYS A 44 6.79 -18.74 14.40
CA LYS A 44 5.32 -18.75 14.41
C LYS A 44 4.80 -19.05 13.00
N ILE A 45 5.30 -18.35 11.99
CA ILE A 45 4.97 -18.58 10.58
C ILE A 45 5.32 -20.02 10.18
N LYS A 46 6.51 -20.50 10.57
CA LYS A 46 6.92 -21.90 10.31
C LYS A 46 5.93 -22.91 10.90
N GLN A 47 5.50 -22.70 12.14
CA GLN A 47 4.52 -23.57 12.79
C GLN A 47 3.17 -23.54 12.07
N MET A 48 2.67 -22.35 11.74
CA MET A 48 1.40 -22.19 11.03
C MET A 48 1.38 -22.88 9.65
N ILE A 49 2.52 -22.87 8.94
CA ILE A 49 2.65 -23.61 7.68
C ILE A 49 2.59 -25.12 7.91
N ASN A 50 3.31 -25.64 8.92
CA ASN A 50 3.26 -27.07 9.26
C ASN A 50 1.85 -27.52 9.64
N ASP A 51 1.11 -26.65 10.33
CA ASP A 51 -0.27 -26.88 10.76
C ASP A 51 -1.29 -26.65 9.62
N ARG A 52 -0.84 -26.32 8.40
CA ARG A 52 -1.68 -26.02 7.22
C ARG A 52 -2.75 -24.96 7.50
N ARG A 53 -2.40 -23.92 8.26
CA ARG A 53 -3.28 -22.77 8.50
C ARG A 53 -3.64 -22.07 7.20
N LEU A 54 -4.77 -21.36 7.22
CA LEU A 54 -5.20 -20.58 6.06
C LEU A 54 -4.19 -19.47 5.77
N SER A 55 -4.01 -19.13 4.50
CA SER A 55 -3.09 -18.06 4.08
C SER A 55 -3.39 -16.73 4.77
N GLN A 56 -4.68 -16.41 4.96
CA GLN A 56 -5.10 -15.19 5.63
C GLN A 56 -4.65 -15.14 7.09
N GLU A 57 -4.67 -16.26 7.80
CA GLU A 57 -4.18 -16.33 9.18
C GLU A 57 -2.66 -16.12 9.25
N ILE A 58 -1.93 -16.63 8.26
CA ILE A 58 -0.48 -16.44 8.13
C ILE A 58 -0.17 -14.97 7.84
N GLU A 59 -0.93 -14.33 6.95
CA GLU A 59 -0.82 -12.91 6.64
C GLU A 59 -1.09 -12.05 7.88
N ASP A 60 -2.18 -12.30 8.61
CA ASP A 60 -2.52 -11.59 9.84
C ASP A 60 -1.40 -11.73 10.89
N ALA A 61 -0.84 -12.92 11.04
CA ALA A 61 0.29 -13.17 11.93
C ALA A 61 1.55 -12.41 11.49
N ALA A 62 1.83 -12.35 10.20
CA ALA A 62 2.96 -11.60 9.65
C ALA A 62 2.79 -10.09 9.83
N VAL A 63 1.60 -9.55 9.59
CA VAL A 63 1.28 -8.13 9.81
C VAL A 63 1.41 -7.78 11.29
N ALA A 64 0.90 -8.64 12.18
CA ALA A 64 1.06 -8.46 13.63
C ALA A 64 2.54 -8.49 14.07
N ALA A 65 3.40 -9.23 13.35
CA ALA A 65 4.85 -9.26 13.57
C ALA A 65 5.61 -8.08 12.92
N GLY A 66 4.91 -7.14 12.30
CA GLY A 66 5.50 -5.92 11.73
C GLY A 66 5.67 -5.92 10.22
N MET A 67 5.20 -6.95 9.50
CA MET A 67 5.10 -6.89 8.04
C MET A 67 4.17 -5.75 7.62
N LYS A 68 4.60 -4.96 6.64
CA LYS A 68 3.73 -3.99 5.96
C LYS A 68 3.26 -4.59 4.66
N THR A 69 1.94 -4.59 4.44
CA THR A 69 1.37 -5.00 3.14
C THR A 69 1.70 -3.96 2.06
N LEU A 70 1.60 -4.38 0.80
CA LEU A 70 1.82 -3.50 -0.36
C LEU A 70 0.86 -2.31 -0.34
N HIS A 71 -0.38 -2.53 0.11
CA HIS A 71 -1.37 -1.47 0.30
C HIS A 71 -0.91 -0.45 1.35
N MET A 72 -0.44 -0.92 2.51
CA MET A 72 0.08 -0.03 3.56
C MET A 72 1.30 0.76 3.08
N ALA A 73 2.27 0.10 2.42
CA ALA A 73 3.46 0.74 1.89
C ALA A 73 3.11 1.80 0.81
N GLY A 74 2.16 1.49 -0.06
CA GLY A 74 1.66 2.40 -1.08
C GLY A 74 0.97 3.63 -0.48
N MET A 75 0.08 3.42 0.49
CA MET A 75 -0.60 4.51 1.21
C MET A 75 0.40 5.42 1.93
N GLU A 76 1.43 4.87 2.57
CA GLU A 76 2.49 5.68 3.20
C GLU A 76 3.20 6.59 2.19
N LYS A 77 3.46 6.10 0.97
CA LYS A 77 4.08 6.91 -0.08
C LYS A 77 3.14 7.94 -0.69
N LEU A 78 1.86 7.59 -0.82
CA LEU A 78 0.81 8.51 -1.28
C LEU A 78 0.69 9.70 -0.33
N LEU A 79 0.59 9.44 0.98
CA LEU A 79 0.48 10.48 2.00
C LEU A 79 1.74 11.36 2.11
N LYS A 80 2.90 10.83 1.71
CA LYS A 80 4.16 11.58 1.61
C LYS A 80 4.32 12.34 0.28
N GLY A 81 3.38 12.20 -0.66
CA GLY A 81 3.45 12.82 -1.99
C GLY A 81 4.52 12.22 -2.92
N VAL A 82 5.02 11.01 -2.62
CA VAL A 82 6.03 10.34 -3.45
C VAL A 82 5.39 9.67 -4.67
N ILE A 83 4.15 9.21 -4.54
CA ILE A 83 3.31 8.69 -5.63
C ILE A 83 1.98 9.41 -5.64
N CYS A 84 1.30 9.44 -6.78
CA CYS A 84 -0.07 9.93 -6.89
C CYS A 84 -1.09 8.81 -6.68
N LEU A 85 -2.36 9.19 -6.55
CA LEU A 85 -3.45 8.25 -6.28
C LEU A 85 -3.65 7.26 -7.44
N GLU A 86 -3.50 7.72 -8.68
CA GLU A 86 -3.63 6.90 -9.88
C GLU A 86 -2.60 5.79 -9.89
N GLU A 87 -1.39 6.10 -9.43
CA GLU A 87 -0.30 5.14 -9.39
C GLU A 87 -0.51 4.09 -8.30
N LEU A 88 -1.04 4.50 -7.15
CA LEU A 88 -1.46 3.58 -6.11
C LEU A 88 -2.54 2.60 -6.61
N ILE A 89 -3.57 3.12 -7.30
CA ILE A 89 -4.64 2.31 -7.89
C ILE A 89 -4.08 1.32 -8.91
N ARG A 90 -3.19 1.79 -9.79
CA ARG A 90 -2.56 0.97 -10.82
C ARG A 90 -1.72 -0.17 -10.23
N ILE A 91 -0.93 0.11 -9.19
CA ILE A 91 -0.06 -0.89 -8.55
C ILE A 91 -0.90 -1.94 -7.80
N LEU A 92 -1.92 -1.49 -7.06
CA LEU A 92 -2.73 -2.40 -6.24
C LEU A 92 -3.81 -3.15 -7.04
N GLY A 93 -4.04 -2.78 -8.31
CA GLY A 93 -5.08 -3.38 -9.13
C GLY A 93 -6.50 -3.16 -8.59
N VAL A 94 -6.69 -2.15 -7.73
CA VAL A 94 -8.00 -1.87 -7.11
C VAL A 94 -8.89 -1.24 -8.16
N ASN A 95 -9.99 -1.92 -8.50
CA ASN A 95 -10.98 -1.36 -9.41
C ASN A 95 -12.00 -0.56 -8.59
N LEU A 96 -11.92 0.78 -8.62
CA LEU A 96 -12.82 1.67 -7.86
C LEU A 96 -14.27 1.72 -8.41
N GLY A 97 -14.61 0.86 -9.37
CA GLY A 97 -15.94 0.77 -9.97
C GLY A 97 -16.45 -0.66 -10.06
N ARG A 98 -17.03 -1.16 -8.96
CA ARG A 98 -18.16 -2.11 -8.91
C ARG A 98 -18.87 -1.93 -7.57
N THR A 99 -19.73 -0.92 -7.52
CA THR A 99 -20.93 -0.99 -6.67
C THR A 99 -21.79 -2.08 -7.29
N VAL A 100 -21.96 -3.21 -6.62
CA VAL A 100 -23.12 -4.08 -6.85
C VAL A 100 -24.36 -3.37 -6.34
#